data_AF-A0A7Y0BR38-F1
#
_entry.id   AF-A0A7Y0BR38-F1
#
_cell.length_a   1.000
_cell.length_b   1.000
_cell.length_c   1.000
_cell.angle_alpha   90.00
_cell.angle_beta   90.00
_cell.angle_gamma   90.00
#
_symmetry.space_group_name_H-M   'P 1'
#
loop_
_entity.id
_entity.type
_entity.pdbx_description
1 polymer ?
#
loop_
_entity_poly.entity_id
_entity_poly.type
_entity_poly.pdbx_seq_one_letter_code
_entity_poly.pdbx_strand_id
1 'polypeptide(L)'
;MALARKGPLTARGIAAEISAWFDHPVRARSLSAQLDAIVRRGWARLEAGTYTIADAGSEALSGFYCALVRLLDGGRRLLDLGVFMSLIKEFERSGS
;
A
#
# COMPACT_ATOMS: atom_id res chain seq x y z
N MET A 1 -1.59 1.11 -0.06
CA MET A 1 -0.42 1.92 -0.47
C MET A 1 -0.31 2.08 -1.98
N ALA A 2 -0.27 1.02 -2.82
CA ALA A 2 -0.01 1.17 -4.26
C ALA A 2 -1.05 2.06 -4.96
N LEU A 3 -2.33 1.81 -4.69
CA LEU A 3 -3.45 2.62 -5.18
C LEU A 3 -3.48 4.05 -4.61
N ALA A 4 -3.02 4.23 -3.37
CA ALA A 4 -2.94 5.56 -2.75
C ALA A 4 -1.78 6.40 -3.32
N ARG A 5 -0.71 5.75 -3.79
CA ARG A 5 0.51 6.41 -4.26
C ARG A 5 0.53 6.68 -5.77
N LYS A 6 0.14 5.70 -6.58
CA LYS A 6 0.25 5.76 -8.04
C LYS A 6 -1.08 6.10 -8.72
N GLY A 7 -2.17 6.19 -7.95
CA GLY A 7 -3.51 6.41 -8.47
C GLY A 7 -4.15 5.13 -9.02
N PRO A 8 -5.06 5.24 -9.99
CA PRO A 8 -5.75 4.10 -10.57
C PRO A 8 -4.77 3.10 -11.20
N LEU A 9 -4.87 1.82 -10.84
CA LEU A 9 -3.98 0.76 -11.33
C LEU A 9 -4.74 -0.50 -11.71
N THR A 10 -4.27 -1.20 -12.74
CA THR A 10 -4.72 -2.57 -13.02
C THR A 10 -4.17 -3.55 -11.98
N ALA A 11 -4.76 -4.75 -11.86
CA ALA A 11 -4.22 -5.81 -11.00
C ALA A 11 -2.75 -6.15 -11.32
N ARG A 12 -2.36 -6.05 -12.60
CA ARG A 12 -0.97 -6.21 -13.05
C ARG A 12 -0.08 -5.05 -12.59
N GLY A 13 -0.57 -3.82 -12.66
CA GLY A 13 0.13 -2.65 -12.12
C GLY A 13 0.35 -2.74 -10.62
N ILE A 14 -0.67 -3.17 -9.87
CA ILE A 14 -0.56 -3.42 -8.42
C ILE A 14 0.47 -4.50 -8.13
N ALA A 15 0.45 -5.61 -8.88
CA ALA A 15 1.41 -6.69 -8.72
C ALA A 15 2.85 -6.25 -9.02
N ALA A 16 3.05 -5.39 -10.03
CA ALA A 16 4.35 -4.83 -10.36
C ALA A 16 4.88 -3.92 -9.24
N GLU A 17 4.05 -3.04 -8.70
CA GLU A 17 4.43 -2.18 -7.56
C GLU A 17 4.76 -3.00 -6.32
N ILE A 18 3.96 -4.02 -6.00
CA ILE A 18 4.26 -4.92 -4.87
C ILE A 18 5.56 -5.68 -5.13
N SER A 19 5.78 -6.16 -6.34
CA SER A 19 7.02 -6.89 -6.68
C SER A 19 8.26 -6.02 -6.47
N ALA A 20 8.18 -4.74 -6.85
CA ALA A 20 9.25 -3.78 -6.65
C ALA A 20 9.53 -3.50 -5.17
N TRP A 21 8.51 -3.53 -4.31
CA TRP A 21 8.70 -3.31 -2.87
C TRP A 21 9.36 -4.48 -2.15
N PHE A 22 9.03 -5.70 -2.55
CA PHE A 22 9.54 -6.91 -1.92
C PHE A 22 10.79 -7.48 -2.60
N ASP A 23 11.29 -6.82 -3.66
CA ASP A 23 12.34 -7.32 -4.55
C ASP A 23 12.09 -8.79 -4.96
N HIS A 24 10.81 -9.14 -5.16
CA HIS A 24 10.36 -10.51 -5.39
C HIS A 24 9.17 -10.51 -6.35
N PRO A 25 9.17 -11.36 -7.39
CA PRO A 25 8.05 -11.44 -8.33
C PRO A 25 6.74 -11.84 -7.65
N VAL A 26 5.73 -10.98 -7.75
CA VAL A 26 4.35 -11.25 -7.35
C VAL A 26 3.48 -11.35 -8.60
N ARG A 27 2.72 -12.46 -8.71
CA ARG A 27 1.83 -12.66 -9.85
C ARG A 27 0.49 -11.97 -9.58
N ALA A 28 -0.06 -11.26 -10.56
CA ALA A 28 -1.37 -10.60 -10.41
C ALA A 28 -2.47 -11.59 -9.97
N ARG A 29 -2.44 -12.83 -10.48
CA ARG A 29 -3.39 -13.89 -10.11
C ARG A 29 -3.35 -14.26 -8.62
N SER A 30 -2.22 -14.09 -7.93
CA SER A 30 -2.12 -14.41 -6.49
C SER A 30 -2.70 -13.31 -5.61
N LEU A 31 -3.08 -12.17 -6.20
CA LEU A 31 -3.70 -11.04 -5.51
C LEU A 31 -5.22 -11.00 -5.67
N SER A 32 -5.82 -11.90 -6.46
CA SER A 32 -7.26 -11.82 -6.81
C SER A 32 -8.15 -11.80 -5.57
N ALA A 33 -7.95 -12.73 -4.64
CA ALA A 33 -8.75 -12.82 -3.42
C ALA A 33 -8.63 -11.57 -2.54
N GLN A 34 -7.45 -10.96 -2.48
CA GLN A 34 -7.17 -9.75 -1.71
C GLN A 34 -7.78 -8.52 -2.39
N LEU A 35 -7.67 -8.43 -3.72
CA LEU A 35 -8.28 -7.36 -4.51
C LEU A 35 -9.81 -7.40 -4.42
N ASP A 36 -10.41 -8.60 -4.50
CA ASP A 36 -11.85 -8.79 -4.27
C ASP A 36 -12.25 -8.39 -2.85
N ALA A 37 -11.43 -8.73 -1.85
CA ALA A 37 -11.71 -8.38 -0.46
C ALA A 37 -11.71 -6.86 -0.23
N ILE A 38 -10.77 -6.11 -0.80
CA ILE A 38 -10.74 -4.64 -0.65
C ILE A 38 -11.88 -3.96 -1.41
N VAL A 39 -12.32 -4.53 -2.54
CA VAL A 39 -13.50 -4.03 -3.27
C VAL A 39 -14.78 -4.29 -2.45
N ARG A 40 -14.97 -5.51 -1.93
CA ARG A 40 -16.13 -5.83 -1.07
C ARG A 40 -16.22 -4.99 0.21
N ARG A 41 -15.08 -4.58 0.75
CA ARG A 41 -15.00 -3.68 1.91
C ARG A 41 -15.25 -2.22 1.58
N GLY A 42 -15.43 -1.87 0.30
CA GLY A 42 -15.57 -0.49 -0.16
C GLY A 42 -14.29 0.33 -0.08
N TRP A 43 -13.12 -0.31 0.08
CA TRP A 43 -11.82 0.37 0.18
C TRP A 43 -11.24 0.72 -1.18
N ALA A 44 -11.65 0.00 -2.22
CA ALA A 44 -11.31 0.29 -3.61
C ALA A 44 -12.55 0.11 -4.50
N ARG A 45 -12.61 0.87 -5.59
CA ARG A 45 -13.56 0.68 -6.68
C ARG A 45 -12.85 -0.03 -7.84
N LEU A 46 -13.55 -0.92 -8.53
CA LEU A 46 -13.07 -1.59 -9.73
C LEU A 46 -13.92 -1.16 -10.92
N GLU A 47 -13.31 -0.46 -11.87
CA GLU A 47 -13.96 0.06 -13.08
C GLU A 47 -13.12 -0.31 -14.30
N ALA A 48 -13.72 -1.01 -15.27
CA ALA A 48 -13.04 -1.44 -16.50
C ALA A 48 -11.66 -2.11 -16.27
N GLY A 49 -11.53 -2.91 -15.21
CA GLY A 49 -10.28 -3.61 -14.86
C GLY A 49 -9.23 -2.75 -14.14
N THR A 50 -9.57 -1.51 -13.80
CA THR A 50 -8.74 -0.57 -13.06
C THR A 50 -9.29 -0.38 -11.66
N TYR A 51 -8.40 -0.53 -10.68
CA TYR A 51 -8.70 -0.31 -9.28
C TYR A 51 -8.36 1.14 -8.92
N THR A 52 -9.28 1.81 -8.22
CA THR A 52 -9.09 3.16 -7.68
C THR A 52 -9.36 3.11 -6.18
N ILE A 53 -8.53 3.78 -5.38
CA ILE A 53 -8.78 3.87 -3.94
C ILE A 53 -10.06 4.69 -3.67
N ALA A 54 -10.90 4.21 -2.75
CA ALA A 54 -12.06 4.96 -2.27
C ALA A 54 -11.73 5.68 -0.95
N ASP A 55 -12.52 6.68 -0.58
CA ASP A 55 -12.30 7.47 0.64
C ASP A 55 -12.20 6.58 1.90
N ALA A 56 -13.10 5.60 2.03
CA ALA A 56 -13.05 4.62 3.14
C ALA A 56 -11.75 3.81 3.16
N GLY A 57 -11.15 3.53 2.00
CA GLY A 57 -9.84 2.88 1.90
C GLY A 57 -8.68 3.80 2.30
N SER A 58 -8.77 5.09 1.94
CA SER A 58 -7.81 6.11 2.36
C SER A 58 -7.85 6.33 3.87
N GLU A 59 -9.04 6.40 4.47
CA GLU A 59 -9.22 6.52 5.92
C GLU A 59 -8.70 5.28 6.67
N ALA A 60 -9.00 4.07 6.17
CA ALA A 60 -8.50 2.82 6.75
C ALA A 60 -6.96 2.76 6.72
N LEU A 61 -6.33 3.24 5.64
CA LEU A 61 -4.86 3.37 5.56
C LEU A 61 -4.32 4.38 6.57
N SER A 62 -4.95 5.55 6.70
CA SER A 62 -4.55 6.58 7.67
C SER A 62 -4.61 6.06 9.12
N GLY A 63 -5.69 5.33 9.46
CA GLY A 63 -5.83 4.67 10.75
C GLY A 63 -4.75 3.62 11.01
N PHE A 64 -4.40 2.82 10.00
CA PHE A 64 -3.31 1.84 10.08
C PHE A 64 -1.96 2.53 10.28
N TYR A 65 -1.65 3.60 9.55
CA TYR A 65 -0.41 4.38 9.74
C TYR A 65 -0.34 4.97 11.15
N CYS A 66 -1.41 5.59 11.64
CA CYS A 66 -1.46 6.13 12.99
C CYS A 66 -1.25 5.05 14.06
N ALA A 67 -1.88 3.89 13.90
CA ALA A 67 -1.73 2.77 14.82
C ALA A 67 -0.30 2.19 14.79
N LEU A 68 0.30 2.08 13.61
CA LEU A 68 1.66 1.59 13.42
C LEU A 68 2.68 2.56 14.03
N VAL A 69 2.51 3.88 13.83
CA VAL A 69 3.33 4.91 14.49
C VAL A 69 3.21 4.82 16.00
N ARG A 70 1.98 4.70 16.55
CA ARG A 70 1.76 4.57 18.00
C ARG A 70 2.34 3.29 18.58
N LEU A 71 2.27 2.17 17.86
CA LEU A 71 2.88 0.90 18.27
C LEU A 71 4.41 1.01 18.33
N LEU A 72 5.01 1.70 17.37
CA LEU A 72 6.46 1.93 17.33
C LEU A 72 6.92 2.98 18.36
N ASP A 73 6.10 4.00 18.63
CA ASP A 73 6.37 5.02 19.63
C ASP A 73 6.24 4.47 21.08
N GLY A 74 5.33 3.50 21.28
CA GLY A 74 5.08 2.86 22.57
C GLY A 74 6.09 1.81 23.03
N GLY A 75 7.12 1.49 22.24
CA GLY A 75 8.05 0.40 22.52
C GLY A 75 9.50 0.69 22.09
N ARG A 76 10.19 1.59 22.81
CA ARG A 76 11.65 1.83 22.76
C ARG A 76 12.30 1.64 21.38
N ARG A 77 12.21 2.64 20.49
CA ARG A 77 13.32 3.20 19.67
C ARG A 77 12.75 4.14 18.59
N LEU A 78 12.62 5.41 18.94
CA LEU A 78 12.42 6.52 17.98
C LEU A 78 13.48 6.59 16.86
N LEU A 79 14.63 5.92 17.04
CA LEU A 79 15.67 5.74 16.03
C LEU A 79 15.19 4.90 14.83
N ASP A 80 14.29 3.95 15.02
CA ASP A 80 13.82 3.10 13.92
C ASP A 80 12.76 3.78 13.05
N LEU A 81 11.97 4.72 13.58
CA LEU A 81 10.98 5.47 12.80
C LEU A 81 11.64 6.43 11.80
N GLY A 82 12.73 7.08 12.18
CA GLY A 82 13.53 7.92 11.28
C GLY A 82 14.12 7.10 10.13
N VAL A 83 14.64 5.90 10.43
CA VAL A 83 15.13 4.94 9.43
C VAL A 83 13.99 4.40 8.57
N PHE A 84 12.83 4.07 9.14
CA PHE A 84 11.68 3.57 8.40
C PHE A 84 11.08 4.63 7.47
N MET A 85 10.94 5.87 7.95
CA MET A 85 10.49 7.00 7.14
C MET A 85 11.53 7.39 6.09
N SER A 86 12.83 7.24 6.38
CA SER A 86 13.90 7.44 5.40
C SER A 86 13.86 6.34 4.34
N LEU A 87 13.63 5.07 4.72
CA LEU A 87 13.43 3.96 3.78
C LEU A 87 12.19 4.18 2.91
N ILE A 88 11.07 4.65 3.47
CA ILE A 88 9.86 4.99 2.70
C ILE A 88 10.15 6.13 1.73
N LYS A 89 10.83 7.20 2.18
CA LYS A 89 11.22 8.32 1.31
C LYS A 89 12.25 7.93 0.25
N GLU A 90 13.20 7.07 0.57
CA GLU A 90 14.16 6.53 -0.40
C GLU A 90 13.42 5.65 -1.42
N PHE A 91 12.46 4.82 -0.98
CA PHE A 91 11.55 4.06 -1.84
C PHE A 91 10.64 4.93 -2.72
N GLU A 92 10.31 6.13 -2.29
CA GLU A 92 9.61 7.13 -3.09
C GLU A 92 10.54 7.78 -4.13
N ARG A 93 11.83 7.90 -3.83
CA ARG A 93 12.84 8.54 -4.68
C ARG A 93 13.43 7.61 -5.75
N SER A 94 13.61 6.32 -5.45
CA SER A 94 14.17 5.31 -6.35
C SER A 94 13.17 4.78 -7.40
N GLY A 95 11.91 5.22 -7.35
CA GLY A 95 10.85 4.82 -8.29
C GLY A 95 10.65 5.77 -9.48
N SER A 96 11.65 6.62 -9.78
CA SER A 96 11.69 7.53 -10.94
C SER A 96 12.58 7.01 -12.06
#